data_AF-A0A1Y6KZ14-F1
#
_entry.id   AF-A0A1Y6KZ14-F1
#
_cell.length_a   1.000
_cell.length_b   1.000
_cell.length_c   1.000
_cell.angle_alpha   90.00
_cell.angle_beta   90.00
_cell.angle_gamma   90.00
#
_symmetry.space_group_name_H-M   'P 1'
#
loop_
_entity.id
_entity.type
_entity.pdbx_description
1 polymer ?
#
loop_
_entity_poly.entity_id
_entity_poly.type
_entity_poly.pdbx_seq_one_letter_code
_entity_poly.pdbx_strand_id
1 'polypeptide(L)'
;MTQMNNDQIFDQVKALLVELFELDANDIHLDSHLYQDLDLDSIDAVDLVVRLQNLTGKKIQADEFKTVRTVNDVVIAVADLLKA
;
A
#
# COMPACT_ATOMS: atom_id res chain seq x y z
N MET A 1 -19.96 1.02 -12.07
CA MET A 1 -19.12 2.18 -11.73
C MET A 1 -18.43 1.83 -10.41
N THR A 2 -17.28 1.18 -10.46
CA THR A 2 -16.55 0.83 -9.23
C THR A 2 -15.51 1.91 -9.02
N GLN A 3 -15.93 3.08 -8.56
CA GLN A 3 -15.00 4.09 -8.10
C GLN A 3 -14.57 3.66 -6.70
N MET A 4 -13.49 2.88 -6.60
CA MET A 4 -12.81 2.69 -5.33
C MET A 4 -12.27 4.06 -4.90
N ASN A 5 -12.81 4.60 -3.81
CA ASN A 5 -12.31 5.84 -3.23
C ASN A 5 -11.00 5.58 -2.49
N ASN A 6 -10.18 6.62 -2.30
CA ASN A 6 -8.91 6.53 -1.57
C ASN A 6 -9.08 5.87 -0.20
N ASP A 7 -10.18 6.12 0.50
CA ASP A 7 -10.51 5.48 1.77
C ASP A 7 -10.66 3.96 1.65
N GLN A 8 -11.30 3.46 0.59
CA GLN A 8 -11.45 2.02 0.38
C GLN A 8 -10.11 1.37 0.01
N ILE A 9 -9.28 2.06 -0.76
CA ILE A 9 -7.93 1.59 -1.10
C ILE A 9 -7.08 1.53 0.17
N PHE A 10 -7.13 2.58 1.00
CA PHE A 10 -6.45 2.60 2.29
C PHE A 10 -6.92 1.46 3.19
N ASP A 11 -8.23 1.24 3.32
CA ASP A 11 -8.77 0.15 4.15
C ASP A 11 -8.28 -1.22 3.68
N GLN A 12 -8.19 -1.41 2.35
CA GLN A 12 -7.71 -2.64 1.74
C GLN A 12 -6.20 -2.83 1.90
N VAL A 13 -5.41 -1.77 1.68
CA VAL A 13 -3.95 -1.76 1.92
C VAL A 13 -3.66 -2.02 3.39
N LYS A 14 -4.41 -1.38 4.29
CA LYS A 14 -4.33 -1.55 5.73
C LYS A 14 -4.65 -2.98 6.15
N ALA A 15 -5.75 -3.54 5.67
CA ALA A 15 -6.08 -4.94 5.94
C ALA A 15 -4.98 -5.89 5.46
N LEU A 16 -4.40 -5.65 4.27
CA LEU A 16 -3.28 -6.43 3.76
C LEU A 16 -2.03 -6.27 4.63
N LEU A 17 -1.69 -5.06 5.07
CA LEU A 17 -0.55 -4.82 5.93
C LEU A 17 -0.70 -5.56 7.27
N VAL A 18 -1.89 -5.51 7.87
CA VAL A 18 -2.22 -6.24 9.11
C VAL A 18 -2.10 -7.75 8.90
N GLU A 19 -2.61 -8.28 7.79
CA GLU A 19 -2.67 -9.72 7.55
C GLU A 19 -1.33 -10.31 7.06
N LEU A 20 -0.57 -9.55 6.28
CA LEU A 20 0.72 -9.98 5.71
C LEU A 20 1.89 -9.77 6.66
N PHE A 21 1.89 -8.68 7.42
CA PHE A 21 2.99 -8.29 8.29
C PHE A 21 2.63 -8.38 9.78
N GLU A 22 1.45 -8.89 10.11
CA GLU A 22 0.98 -9.06 11.50
C GLU A 22 1.01 -7.74 12.30
N LEU A 23 0.81 -6.62 11.62
CA LEU A 23 0.82 -5.26 12.19
C LEU A 23 -0.53 -4.92 12.82
N ASP A 24 -0.53 -3.97 13.76
CA ASP A 24 -1.78 -3.48 14.33
C ASP A 24 -2.43 -2.45 13.41
N ALA A 25 -3.73 -2.64 13.13
CA ALA A 25 -4.51 -1.68 12.36
C ALA A 25 -4.48 -0.28 12.99
N ASN A 26 -4.36 -0.16 14.31
CA ASN A 26 -4.30 1.13 14.98
C ASN A 26 -2.96 1.85 14.78
N ASP A 27 -1.90 1.13 14.40
CA ASP A 27 -0.58 1.71 14.13
C ASP A 27 -0.44 2.18 12.68
N ILE A 28 -1.26 1.61 11.78
CA ILE A 28 -1.30 1.96 10.37
C ILE A 28 -2.15 3.22 10.17
N HIS A 29 -1.45 4.33 9.98
CA HIS A 29 -1.99 5.62 9.54
C HIS A 29 -1.46 5.99 8.15
N LEU A 30 -2.17 6.90 7.48
CA LEU A 30 -1.72 7.46 6.19
C LEU A 30 -0.32 8.10 6.30
N ASP A 31 -0.03 8.74 7.44
CA ASP A 31 1.26 9.39 7.72
C ASP A 31 2.34 8.42 8.20
N SER A 32 1.98 7.18 8.56
CA SER A 32 2.93 6.20 9.08
C SER A 32 3.98 5.86 8.02
N HIS A 33 5.25 5.85 8.44
CA HIS A 33 6.35 5.40 7.62
C HIS A 33 6.44 3.87 7.61
N LEU A 34 6.46 3.30 6.40
CA LEU A 34 6.60 1.86 6.19
C LEU A 34 7.88 1.33 6.86
N TYR A 35 9.00 2.04 6.70
CA TYR A 35 10.30 1.60 7.20
C TYR A 35 10.60 2.02 8.65
N GLN A 36 10.00 3.10 9.15
CA GLN A 36 10.34 3.66 10.47
C GLN A 36 9.29 3.36 11.54
N ASP A 37 8.00 3.42 11.19
CA ASP A 37 6.91 3.15 12.14
C ASP A 37 6.50 1.69 12.06
N LEU A 38 6.31 1.16 10.85
CA LEU A 38 5.82 -0.20 10.62
C LEU A 38 6.94 -1.26 10.56
N ASP A 39 8.20 -0.85 10.78
CA ASP A 39 9.41 -1.70 10.76
C ASP A 39 9.52 -2.62 9.53
N LEU A 40 9.01 -2.17 8.38
CA LEU A 40 9.03 -2.96 7.14
C LEU A 40 10.40 -2.90 6.48
N ASP A 41 10.88 -4.05 6.02
CA ASP A 41 12.10 -4.14 5.24
C ASP A 41 11.86 -3.86 3.74
N SER A 42 12.97 -3.73 3.01
CA SER A 42 12.93 -3.59 1.54
C SER A 42 12.26 -4.79 0.85
N ILE A 43 12.27 -5.97 1.49
CA ILE A 43 11.63 -7.20 0.99
C ILE A 43 10.12 -7.13 1.20
N ASP A 44 9.69 -6.77 2.42
CA ASP A 44 8.28 -6.65 2.78
C ASP A 44 7.53 -5.68 1.88
N ALA A 45 8.17 -4.53 1.62
CA ALA A 45 7.62 -3.52 0.75
C ALA A 45 7.40 -4.10 -0.68
N VAL A 46 8.33 -4.92 -1.21
CA VAL A 46 8.16 -5.59 -2.50
C VAL A 46 7.01 -6.60 -2.49
N ASP A 47 6.87 -7.39 -1.42
CA ASP A 47 5.76 -8.35 -1.27
C ASP A 47 4.39 -7.66 -1.26
N LEU A 48 4.27 -6.53 -0.55
CA LEU A 48 3.05 -5.70 -0.54
C LEU A 48 2.66 -5.25 -1.95
N VAL A 49 3.63 -4.78 -2.76
CA VAL A 49 3.40 -4.35 -4.15
C VAL A 49 2.93 -5.50 -5.02
N VAL A 50 3.60 -6.64 -4.91
CA VAL A 50 3.24 -7.82 -5.69
C VAL A 50 1.81 -8.25 -5.35
N ARG A 51 1.42 -8.19 -4.07
CA ARG A 51 0.04 -8.46 -3.65
C ARG A 51 -0.97 -7.43 -4.18
N LEU A 52 -0.67 -6.14 -4.06
CA LEU A 52 -1.53 -5.08 -4.58
C LEU A 52 -1.69 -5.13 -6.10
N GLN A 53 -0.61 -5.42 -6.82
CA GLN A 53 -0.60 -5.64 -8.26
C GLN A 53 -1.48 -6.82 -8.67
N ASN A 54 -1.43 -7.93 -7.93
CA ASN A 54 -2.29 -9.09 -8.19
C ASN A 54 -3.77 -8.80 -7.93
N LEU A 55 -4.09 -8.02 -6.89
CA LEU A 55 -5.46 -7.66 -6.54
C LEU A 55 -6.08 -6.66 -7.53
N THR A 56 -5.30 -5.63 -7.90
CA THR A 56 -5.76 -4.57 -8.82
C THR A 56 -5.62 -4.97 -10.28
N GLY A 57 -4.79 -5.98 -10.60
CA GLY A 57 -4.45 -6.38 -11.97
C GLY A 57 -3.62 -5.33 -12.72
N LYS A 58 -3.14 -4.29 -12.04
CA LYS A 58 -2.40 -3.15 -12.63
C LYS A 58 -0.93 -3.23 -12.24
N LYS A 59 -0.06 -3.04 -13.23
CA LYS A 59 1.39 -3.03 -12.99
C LYS A 59 1.80 -1.74 -12.28
N ILE A 60 2.26 -1.89 -11.05
CA ILE A 60 2.98 -0.85 -10.29
C ILE A 60 4.42 -0.84 -10.78
N GLN A 61 4.97 0.32 -11.15
CA GLN A 61 6.37 0.43 -11.53
C GLN A 61 7.27 0.42 -10.29
N ALA A 62 8.42 -0.24 -10.39
CA ALA A 62 9.40 -0.28 -9.31
C ALA A 62 9.91 1.11 -8.91
N ASP A 63 9.93 2.08 -9.83
CA ASP A 63 10.36 3.46 -9.54
C ASP A 63 9.33 4.25 -8.72
N GLU A 64 8.02 4.07 -8.95
CA GLU A 64 6.98 4.60 -8.04
C GLU A 64 7.22 4.07 -6.62
N PHE A 65 7.62 2.81 -6.52
CA PHE A 65 7.78 2.17 -5.23
C PHE A 65 9.07 2.57 -4.49
N LYS A 66 10.15 2.91 -5.19
CA LYS A 66 11.33 3.51 -4.56
C LYS A 66 11.05 4.87 -3.91
N THR A 67 10.02 5.57 -4.40
CA THR A 67 9.60 6.86 -3.84
C THR A 67 8.60 6.73 -2.70
N VAL A 68 7.95 5.57 -2.57
CA VAL A 68 6.99 5.28 -1.51
C VAL A 68 7.73 5.13 -0.18
N ARG A 69 7.38 5.99 0.77
CA ARG A 69 7.90 5.89 2.15
C ARG A 69 6.80 5.79 3.18
N THR A 70 5.61 6.29 2.86
CA THR A 70 4.45 6.30 3.74
C THR A 70 3.34 5.42 3.20
N VAL A 71 2.40 5.03 4.07
CA VAL A 71 1.19 4.32 3.65
C VAL A 71 0.38 5.19 2.67
N ASN A 72 0.36 6.51 2.86
CA ASN A 72 -0.27 7.44 1.92
C ASN A 72 0.31 7.34 0.51
N ASP A 73 1.64 7.22 0.37
CA ASP A 73 2.25 7.06 -0.96
C ASP A 73 1.77 5.78 -1.65
N VAL A 74 1.63 4.66 -0.91
CA VAL A 74 1.07 3.40 -1.43
C VAL A 74 -0.36 3.60 -1.91
N VAL A 75 -1.19 4.25 -1.09
CA VAL A 75 -2.60 4.49 -1.42
C VAL A 75 -2.73 5.38 -2.65
N ILE A 76 -1.92 6.43 -2.76
CA ILE A 76 -1.92 7.33 -3.92
C ILE A 76 -1.49 6.57 -5.18
N ALA A 77 -0.41 5.79 -5.11
CA ALA A 77 0.06 5.01 -6.26
C ALA A 77 -1.03 4.03 -6.76
N VAL A 78 -1.70 3.33 -5.85
CA VAL A 78 -2.81 2.43 -6.20
C VAL A 78 -4.02 3.20 -6.73
N ALA A 79 -4.36 4.34 -6.13
CA ALA A 79 -5.46 5.18 -6.58
C ALA A 79 -5.25 5.75 -7.98
N ASP A 80 -4.01 6.14 -8.31
CA ASP A 80 -3.64 6.62 -9.63
C ASP A 80 -3.79 5.51 -10.69
N LEU A 81 -3.34 4.29 -10.36
CA LEU A 81 -3.46 3.12 -11.22
C LEU A 81 -4.91 2.66 -11.48
N LEU A 82 -5.80 2.88 -10.51
CA LEU A 82 -7.24 2.56 -10.63
C LEU A 82 -8.02 3.65 -11.36
N LYS A 83 -7.53 4.90 -11.36
CA LYS A 83 -8.11 6.01 -12.14
C LYS A 83 -7.69 5.98 -13.61
N ALA A 84 -6.52 5.40 -13.92
CA ALA A 84 -6.00 5.21 -15.26
C ALA A 84 -6.64 4.03 -16.01
#